data_AF-A0AAJ6CQR0-F1
#
_entry.id   AF-A0AAJ6CQR0-F1
#
_cell.length_a   1.000
_cell.length_b   1.000
_cell.length_c   1.000
_cell.angle_alpha   90.00
_cell.angle_beta   90.00
_cell.angle_gamma   90.00
#
_symmetry.space_group_name_H-M   'P 1'
#
loop_
_entity.id
_entity.type
_entity.pdbx_description
1 polymer ?
#
loop_
_entity_poly.entity_id
_entity_poly.type
_entity_poly.pdbx_seq_one_letter_code
_entity_poly.pdbx_strand_id
1 'polypeptide(L)'
;MNDKTAPSVGASGLYLVGAVAGVKTDSFRNGEQQIIRHTVGVRITTVDAYGGETSELVEVRLPQAAVDAGLPRQLEGLRGQTLSLPVWVQAYTGKRGAGFALMLDSKQQILGL
;
A
#
# COMPACT_ATOMS: atom_id res chain seq x y z
N MET A 1 -11.72 -37.13 5.90
CA MET A 1 -10.39 -36.49 5.95
C MET A 1 -10.66 -35.00 5.84
N ASN A 2 -10.45 -34.27 6.94
CA ASN A 2 -11.09 -32.97 7.19
C ASN A 2 -10.63 -31.88 6.20
N ASP A 3 -11.57 -31.39 5.40
CA ASP A 3 -11.53 -30.04 4.85
C ASP A 3 -11.64 -29.04 6.00
N LYS A 4 -10.49 -28.72 6.59
CA LYS A 4 -10.31 -27.44 7.27
C LYS A 4 -9.96 -26.43 6.20
N THR A 5 -10.93 -26.06 5.37
CA THR A 5 -10.95 -24.73 4.75
C THR A 5 -11.10 -23.73 5.91
N ALA A 6 -9.95 -23.40 6.52
CA ALA A 6 -9.86 -22.20 7.32
C ALA A 6 -10.45 -21.08 6.46
N PRO A 7 -11.38 -20.27 6.96
CA PRO A 7 -11.80 -19.10 6.22
C PRO A 7 -10.53 -18.32 5.90
N SER A 8 -10.21 -18.18 4.61
CA SER A 8 -9.23 -17.19 4.18
C SER A 8 -9.90 -15.84 4.42
N VAL A 9 -9.92 -15.40 5.68
CA VAL A 9 -10.01 -13.99 6.00
C VAL A 9 -8.84 -13.40 5.24
N GLY A 10 -9.08 -12.84 4.05
CA GLY A 10 -8.09 -11.98 3.41
C GLY A 10 -7.71 -10.98 4.50
N ALA A 11 -6.44 -10.93 4.87
CA ALA A 11 -6.00 -10.42 6.15
C ALA A 11 -6.11 -8.89 6.28
N SER A 12 -6.80 -8.22 5.35
CA SER A 12 -7.02 -6.78 5.35
C SER A 12 -8.48 -6.48 5.62
N GLY A 13 -8.78 -6.08 6.87
CA GLY A 13 -9.97 -5.30 7.20
C GLY A 13 -9.80 -3.80 6.92
N LEU A 14 -8.63 -3.39 6.41
CA LEU A 14 -8.25 -2.00 6.17
C LEU A 14 -8.07 -1.75 4.68
N TYR A 15 -8.73 -0.71 4.19
CA TYR A 15 -8.64 -0.24 2.81
C TYR A 15 -8.20 1.22 2.81
N LEU A 16 -7.24 1.54 1.95
CA LEU A 16 -6.80 2.90 1.71
C LEU A 16 -7.48 3.41 0.44
N VAL A 17 -8.40 4.36 0.59
CA VAL A 17 -9.14 4.95 -0.53
C VAL A 17 -8.58 6.34 -0.83
N GLY A 18 -8.16 6.55 -2.07
CA GLY A 18 -7.65 7.85 -2.51
C GLY A 18 -7.15 7.83 -3.94
N ALA A 19 -6.76 9.01 -4.43
CA ALA A 19 -6.26 9.18 -5.79
C ALA A 19 -4.80 8.72 -5.90
N VAL A 20 -4.47 7.91 -6.91
CA VAL A 20 -3.09 7.50 -7.14
C VAL A 20 -2.23 8.71 -7.47
N ALA A 21 -1.20 8.98 -6.67
CA ALA A 21 -0.25 10.06 -6.89
C ALA A 21 0.90 9.65 -7.83
N GLY A 22 1.23 8.36 -7.84
CA GLY A 22 2.28 7.76 -8.67
C GLY A 22 3.00 6.62 -7.95
N VAL A 23 3.95 5.98 -8.62
CA VAL A 23 4.81 4.95 -8.02
C VAL A 23 6.24 5.43 -7.94
N LYS A 24 6.93 5.11 -6.84
CA LYS A 24 8.37 5.35 -6.68
C LYS A 24 9.12 4.06 -6.37
N THR A 25 10.39 4.05 -6.74
CA THR A 25 11.32 2.97 -6.44
C THR A 25 12.52 3.54 -5.69
N ASP A 26 12.72 3.07 -4.47
CA ASP A 26 13.85 3.45 -3.61
C ASP A 26 14.80 2.26 -3.48
N SER A 27 16.11 2.52 -3.43
CA SER A 27 17.08 1.49 -3.05
C SER A 27 17.83 1.90 -1.80
N PHE A 28 17.97 0.98 -0.85
CA PHE A 28 18.70 1.20 0.39
C PHE A 28 19.53 -0.01 0.77
N ARG A 29 20.65 0.21 1.43
CA ARG A 29 21.51 -0.86 1.94
C ARG A 29 21.08 -1.26 3.34
N ASN A 30 20.96 -2.56 3.57
CA ASN A 30 20.80 -3.15 4.90
C ASN A 30 21.94 -4.15 5.11
N GLY A 31 23.02 -3.69 5.75
CA GLY A 31 24.27 -4.44 5.79
C GLY A 31 24.87 -4.58 4.38
N GLU A 32 25.17 -5.82 3.98
CA GLU A 32 25.73 -6.14 2.66
C GLU A 32 24.65 -6.23 1.56
N GLN A 33 23.36 -6.30 1.92
CA GLN A 33 22.29 -6.47 0.96
C GLN A 33 21.72 -5.13 0.49
N GLN A 34 21.63 -4.92 -0.82
CA GLN A 34 20.86 -3.83 -1.42
C GLN A 34 19.39 -4.28 -1.56
N ILE A 35 18.49 -3.53 -0.95
CA ILE A 35 17.04 -3.77 -1.01
C ILE A 35 16.43 -2.72 -1.93
N ILE A 36 15.66 -3.17 -2.91
CA ILE A 36 14.85 -2.31 -3.78
C ILE A 36 13.42 -2.35 -3.23
N ARG A 37 12.82 -1.18 -3.03
CA ARG A 37 11.46 -1.02 -2.52
C ARG A 37 10.61 -0.26 -3.53
N HIS A 38 9.46 -0.83 -3.87
CA HIS A 38 8.45 -0.19 -4.71
C HIS A 38 7.31 0.31 -3.82
N THR A 39 6.89 1.55 -4.02
CA THR A 39 5.89 2.20 -3.18
C THR A 39 4.93 2.99 -4.06
N VAL A 40 3.63 2.79 -3.88
CA VAL A 40 2.62 3.66 -4.48
C VAL A 40 2.24 4.77 -3.49
N GLY A 41 2.19 6.00 -3.99
CA GLY A 41 1.63 7.13 -3.26
C GLY A 41 0.13 7.23 -3.52
N VAL A 42 -0.66 7.37 -2.47
CA VAL A 42 -2.11 7.56 -2.52
C VAL A 42 -2.43 8.88 -1.83
N ARG A 43 -3.07 9.80 -2.56
CA ARG A 43 -3.52 11.07 -2.01
C ARG A 43 -4.92 10.90 -1.43
N ILE A 44 -5.04 11.10 -0.13
CA ILE A 44 -6.29 11.03 0.62
C ILE A 44 -6.74 12.45 0.85
N THR A 45 -7.97 12.76 0.45
CA THR A 45 -8.59 14.05 0.70
C THR A 45 -9.71 13.87 1.71
N THR A 46 -9.67 14.64 2.78
CA THR A 46 -10.68 14.66 3.83
C THR A 46 -11.25 16.06 3.90
N VAL A 47 -12.58 16.16 3.99
CA VAL A 47 -13.28 17.43 4.18
C VAL A 47 -13.64 17.55 5.66
N ASP A 48 -13.29 18.68 6.27
CA ASP A 48 -13.69 18.97 7.64
C ASP A 48 -15.17 19.40 7.74
N ALA A 49 -15.65 19.59 8.98
CA ALA A 49 -17.04 19.98 9.23
C ALA A 49 -17.40 21.39 8.71
N TYR A 50 -16.41 22.20 8.31
CA TYR A 50 -16.56 23.57 7.84
C TYR A 50 -16.30 23.72 6.33
N GLY A 51 -16.10 22.61 5.62
CA GLY A 51 -15.83 22.59 4.17
C GLY A 51 -14.37 22.84 3.79
N GLY A 52 -13.45 22.83 4.75
CA GLY A 52 -12.01 22.85 4.49
C GLY A 52 -11.52 21.49 3.99
N GLU A 53 -10.78 21.48 2.89
CA GLU A 53 -10.15 20.26 2.38
C GLU A 53 -8.71 20.13 2.88
N THR A 54 -8.38 18.98 3.46
CA THR A 54 -7.00 18.59 3.76
C THR A 54 -6.63 17.41 2.90
N SER A 55 -5.45 17.46 2.29
CA SER A 55 -4.94 16.38 1.46
C SER A 55 -3.62 15.84 2.00
N GLU A 56 -3.56 14.52 2.22
CA GLU A 56 -2.40 13.81 2.73
C GLU A 56 -1.87 12.82 1.69
N LEU A 57 -0.56 12.77 1.51
CA LEU A 57 0.08 11.71 0.72
C LEU A 57 0.45 10.55 1.64
N VAL A 58 -0.17 9.39 1.41
CA VAL A 58 0.09 8.16 2.15
C VAL A 58 0.81 7.17 1.24
N GLU A 59 1.84 6.52 1.79
CA GLU A 59 2.69 5.59 1.05
C GLU A 59 2.35 4.13 1.37
N VAL A 60 2.08 3.34 0.34
CA VAL A 60 1.81 1.90 0.44
C VAL A 60 2.91 1.12 -0.27
N ARG A 61 3.58 0.24 0.46
CA ARG A 61 4.66 -0.60 -0.08
C ARG A 61 4.08 -1.79 -0.84
N LEU A 62 4.63 -2.05 -2.01
CA LEU A 62 4.23 -3.15 -2.86
C LEU A 62 5.06 -4.40 -2.53
N PRO A 63 4.42 -5.57 -2.33
CA PRO A 63 5.15 -6.83 -2.20
C PRO A 63 5.81 -7.22 -3.53
N GLN A 64 6.96 -7.90 -3.46
CA GLN A 64 7.73 -8.26 -4.65
C GLN A 64 6.91 -9.04 -5.68
N ALA A 65 6.07 -9.98 -5.24
CA ALA A 65 5.20 -10.74 -6.14
C ALA A 65 4.24 -9.84 -6.97
N ALA A 66 3.74 -8.74 -6.41
CA ALA A 66 2.91 -7.79 -7.13
C ALA A 66 3.75 -6.91 -8.08
N VAL A 67 4.98 -6.59 -7.69
CA VAL A 67 5.95 -5.91 -8.56
C VAL A 67 6.26 -6.75 -9.79
N ASP A 68 6.56 -8.03 -9.59
CA ASP A 68 6.87 -8.97 -10.67
C ASP A 68 5.68 -9.19 -11.60
N ALA A 69 4.45 -9.08 -11.08
CA ALA A 69 3.21 -9.11 -11.87
C ALA A 69 2.95 -7.82 -12.67
N GLY A 70 3.81 -6.80 -12.57
CA GLY A 70 3.70 -5.55 -13.33
C GLY A 70 2.78 -4.49 -12.71
N LEU A 71 2.31 -4.69 -11.47
CA LEU A 71 1.42 -3.75 -10.79
C LEU A 71 1.95 -2.30 -10.73
N PRO A 72 3.26 -2.03 -10.50
CA PRO A 72 3.80 -0.68 -10.52
C PRO A 72 3.44 0.09 -11.79
N ARG A 73 3.61 -0.53 -12.97
CA ARG A 73 3.32 0.10 -14.25
C ARG A 73 1.81 0.34 -14.43
N GLN A 74 0.98 -0.58 -13.96
CA GLN A 74 -0.46 -0.42 -14.00
C GLN A 74 -0.92 0.76 -13.14
N LEU A 75 -0.49 0.82 -11.88
CA LEU A 75 -0.80 1.93 -10.97
C LEU A 75 -0.28 3.27 -11.50
N GLU A 76 0.88 3.27 -12.14
CA GLU A 76 1.44 4.47 -12.80
C GLU A 76 0.52 5.02 -13.90
N GLY A 77 -0.11 4.13 -14.68
CA GLY A 77 -1.09 4.51 -15.69
C GLY A 77 -2.41 5.03 -15.13
N LEU A 78 -2.68 4.80 -13.85
CA LEU A 78 -3.91 5.19 -13.15
C LEU A 78 -3.73 6.45 -12.28
N ARG A 79 -2.66 7.23 -12.48
CA ARG A 79 -2.47 8.50 -11.75
C ARG A 79 -3.72 9.38 -11.83
N GLY A 80 -4.09 9.94 -10.69
CA GLY A 80 -5.27 10.78 -10.51
C GLY A 80 -6.59 10.01 -10.36
N GLN A 81 -6.62 8.70 -10.65
CA GLN A 81 -7.81 7.88 -10.42
C GLN A 81 -7.91 7.45 -8.96
N THR A 82 -9.14 7.46 -8.44
CA THR A 82 -9.44 7.00 -7.09
C THR A 82 -9.54 5.48 -7.07
N LEU A 83 -8.68 4.84 -6.26
CA LEU A 83 -8.68 3.39 -6.05
C LEU A 83 -8.88 3.08 -4.57
N SER A 84 -9.34 1.86 -4.28
CA SER A 84 -9.36 1.30 -2.93
C SER A 84 -8.31 0.19 -2.83
N LEU A 85 -7.22 0.46 -2.11
CA LEU A 85 -6.11 -0.49 -1.95
C LEU A 85 -6.29 -1.28 -0.65
N PRO A 86 -6.36 -2.62 -0.70
CA PRO A 86 -6.33 -3.44 0.50
C PRO A 86 -4.94 -3.39 1.12
N VAL A 87 -4.86 -3.05 2.41
CA VAL A 87 -3.58 -2.87 3.10
C VAL A 87 -3.57 -3.52 4.48
N TRP A 88 -2.37 -3.85 4.93
CA TRP A 88 -2.10 -4.23 6.31
C TRP A 88 -0.98 -3.38 6.91
N VAL A 89 -0.99 -3.24 8.24
CA VAL A 89 -0.03 -2.43 8.97
C VAL A 89 1.17 -3.28 9.37
N GLN A 90 2.35 -2.93 8.89
CA GLN A 90 3.61 -3.49 9.37
C GLN A 90 4.22 -2.56 10.42
N ALA A 91 4.06 -2.91 11.70
CA ALA A 91 4.78 -2.24 12.78
C ALA A 91 6.27 -2.58 12.73
N TYR A 92 7.11 -1.61 13.07
CA TYR A 92 8.56 -1.82 13.21
C TYR A 92 9.13 -0.92 14.30
N THR A 93 10.30 -1.30 14.81
CA THR A 93 11.12 -0.46 15.69
C THR A 93 12.48 -0.23 15.05
N GLY A 94 13.06 0.93 15.27
CA GLY A 94 14.39 1.26 14.76
C GLY A 94 15.07 2.32 15.61
N LYS A 95 16.22 2.81 15.15
CA LYS A 95 17.02 3.82 15.86
C LYS A 95 16.26 5.13 16.17
N ARG A 96 15.18 5.41 15.43
CA ARG A 96 14.31 6.58 15.61
C ARG A 96 13.02 6.29 16.40
N GLY A 97 12.92 5.13 17.05
CA GLY A 97 11.75 4.70 17.81
C GLY A 97 10.85 3.73 17.03
N ALA A 98 9.63 3.58 17.53
CA ALA A 98 8.59 2.76 16.91
C ALA A 98 7.93 3.51 15.74
N GLY A 99 7.51 2.78 14.72
CA GLY A 99 6.78 3.29 13.58
C GLY A 99 6.01 2.19 12.88
N PHE A 100 5.37 2.54 11.76
CA PHE A 100 4.65 1.59 10.94
C PHE A 100 4.80 1.91 9.46
N ALA A 101 4.54 0.92 8.62
CA ALA A 101 4.37 1.07 7.19
C ALA A 101 3.08 0.41 6.74
N LEU A 102 2.43 0.96 5.73
CA LEU A 102 1.34 0.29 5.05
C LEU A 102 1.90 -0.60 3.95
N MET A 103 1.42 -1.84 3.92
CA MET A 103 1.83 -2.85 2.98
C MET A 103 0.60 -3.27 2.19
N LEU A 104 0.72 -3.36 0.86
CA LEU A 104 -0.37 -3.87 0.03
C LEU A 104 -0.63 -5.35 0.36
N ASP A 105 -1.89 -5.70 0.56
CA ASP A 105 -2.33 -7.10 0.62
C ASP A 105 -2.63 -7.61 -0.79
N SER A 106 -1.62 -8.20 -1.43
CA SER A 106 -1.75 -8.73 -2.78
C SER A 106 -2.64 -9.96 -2.89
N LYS A 107 -3.20 -10.47 -1.78
CA LYS A 107 -4.19 -11.56 -1.79
C LYS A 107 -5.62 -11.05 -1.96
N GLN A 108 -5.84 -9.76 -1.79
CA GLN A 108 -7.14 -9.11 -1.97
C GLN A 108 -7.17 -8.28 -3.27
N GLN A 109 -8.37 -8.06 -3.78
CA GLN A 109 -8.58 -7.24 -4.98
C GLN A 109 -8.44 -5.76 -4.66
N ILE A 110 -7.72 -5.02 -5.51
CA ILE A 110 -7.77 -3.57 -5.55
C ILE A 110 -9.09 -3.19 -6.23
N LEU A 111 -9.93 -2.40 -5.58
CA LEU A 111 -11.20 -1.97 -6.17
C LEU A 111 -10.99 -0.69 -6.99
N GLY A 112 -11.64 -0.64 -8.16
CA GLY A 112 -11.47 0.44 -9.14
C GLY A 112 -10.31 0.22 -10.13
N LEU A 113 -9.59 -0.89 -9.99
CA LEU A 113 -8.51 -1.32 -10.89
C LEU A 113 -9.04 -2.07 -12.12
#